data_AF-A0A654AQ72-F1
#
_entry.id   AF-A0A654AQ72-F1
#
_cell.length_a   1.000
_cell.length_b   1.000
_cell.length_c   1.000
_cell.angle_alpha   90.00
_cell.angle_beta   90.00
_cell.angle_gamma   90.00
#
_symmetry.space_group_name_H-M   'P 1'
#
loop_
_entity.id
_entity.type
_entity.pdbx_description
1 polymer ?
#
loop_
_entity_poly.entity_id
_entity_poly.type
_entity_poly.pdbx_seq_one_letter_code
_entity_poly.pdbx_strand_id
1 'polypeptide(L)' 'MKKVFFSNIATFFVLGFLLLLLDYNNLSTLESIFIATSITAFIAFLLNLASAYWLKKVEKDCI' A
#
# COMPACT_ATOMS: atom_id res chain seq x y z
N MET A 1 -4.95 -17.14 -11.56
CA MET A 1 -5.10 -16.93 -10.11
C MET A 1 -4.00 -17.62 -9.30
N LYS A 2 -3.79 -18.96 -9.38
CA LYS A 2 -2.75 -19.68 -8.61
C LYS A 2 -1.31 -19.15 -8.78
N LYS A 3 -0.93 -18.77 -10.01
CA LYS A 3 0.42 -18.27 -10.33
C LYS A 3 0.77 -16.94 -9.63
N VAL A 4 -0.23 -16.09 -9.41
CA VAL A 4 -0.07 -14.78 -8.73
C VAL A 4 0.11 -14.98 -7.23
N PHE A 5 -0.64 -15.92 -6.63
CA PHE A 5 -0.49 -16.29 -5.22
C PHE A 5 0.90 -16.83 -4.90
N PHE A 6 1.43 -17.75 -5.72
CA PHE A 6 2.78 -18.29 -5.53
C PHE A 6 3.88 -17.24 -5.76
N SER A 7 3.69 -16.32 -6.71
CA SER A 7 4.63 -15.21 -6.94
C SER A 7 4.71 -14.24 -5.76
N ASN A 8 3.63 -14.12 -4.98
CA ASN A 8 3.54 -13.20 -3.84
C ASN A 8 3.83 -13.87 -2.49
N ILE A 9 4.15 -15.17 -2.45
CA ILE A 9 4.49 -15.89 -1.21
C ILE A 9 5.67 -15.24 -0.50
N ALA A 10 6.70 -14.81 -1.25
CA ALA A 10 7.84 -14.10 -0.68
C ALA A 10 7.40 -12.80 -0.01
N THR A 11 6.49 -12.06 -0.64
CA THR A 11 5.91 -10.83 -0.08
C THR A 11 5.10 -11.10 1.18
N PHE A 12 4.29 -12.18 1.20
CA PHE A 12 3.56 -12.60 2.39
C PHE A 12 4.50 -13.02 3.54
N PHE A 13 5.58 -13.74 3.24
CA PHE A 13 6.59 -14.11 4.23
C PHE A 13 7.30 -12.89 4.81
N VAL A 14 7.68 -11.93 3.96
CA VAL A 14 8.34 -10.69 4.40
C VAL A 14 7.39 -9.85 5.25
N LEU A 15 6.13 -9.68 4.83
CA LEU A 15 5.13 -8.97 5.62
C LEU A 15 4.86 -9.65 6.97
N GLY A 16 4.73 -10.99 6.97
CA GLY A 16 4.53 -11.77 8.18
C GLY A 16 5.72 -11.73 9.13
N PHE A 17 6.95 -11.77 8.62
CA PHE A 17 8.17 -11.64 9.42
C PHE A 17 8.32 -10.22 9.99
N LEU A 18 8.00 -9.20 9.19
CA LEU A 18 7.96 -7.81 9.65
C LEU A 18 6.96 -7.64 10.79
N LEU A 19 5.75 -8.22 10.64
CA LEU A 19 4.70 -8.24 11.67
C LEU A 19 5.13 -8.98 12.94
N LEU A 20 5.90 -10.07 12.82
CA LEU A 20 6.40 -10.84 13.96
C LEU A 20 7.51 -10.10 14.72
N LEU A 21 8.28 -9.26 14.02
CA LEU A 21 9.28 -8.38 14.62
C LEU A 21 8.68 -7.16 15.32
N LEU A 22 7.38 -6.90 15.13
CA LEU A 22 6.69 -5.82 15.82
C LEU A 22 6.47 -6.21 17.28
N ASP A 23 7.18 -5.53 18.16
CA ASP A 23 6.81 -5.50 19.56
C ASP A 23 5.55 -4.65 19.72
N TYR A 24 4.38 -5.29 19.61
CA TYR A 24 3.08 -4.65 19.77
C TYR A 24 2.86 -4.05 21.17
N ASN A 25 3.68 -4.42 22.16
CA ASN A 25 3.63 -3.82 23.50
C ASN A 25 4.46 -2.54 23.59
N ASN A 26 5.29 -2.25 22.59
CA ASN A 26 6.04 -1.02 22.49
C ASN A 26 5.23 0.05 21.76
N LEU A 27 4.67 0.99 22.53
CA LEU A 27 3.84 2.10 22.03
C LEU A 27 4.55 2.88 20.90
N SER A 28 5.85 3.10 21.02
CA SER A 28 6.63 3.82 20.01
C SER A 28 6.69 3.09 18.68
N THR A 29 6.81 1.76 18.71
CA THR A 29 6.80 0.92 17.52
C THR A 29 5.42 0.98 16.84
N LEU A 30 4.33 0.88 17.60
CA LEU A 30 2.98 0.96 17.07
C LEU A 30 2.67 2.32 16.42
N GLU A 31 3.05 3.42 17.08
CA GLU A 31 2.91 4.78 16.55
C GLU A 31 3.70 4.96 15.24
N SER A 32 4.93 4.45 15.17
CA SER A 32 5.76 4.55 13.98
C SER A 32 5.14 3.85 12.77
N ILE A 33 4.53 2.67 12.96
CA ILE A 33 3.84 1.93 11.91
C ILE A 33 2.59 2.66 11.48
N PHE A 34 1.81 3.17 12.44
CA PHE A 34 0.59 3.91 12.14
C PHE A 34 0.90 5.15 11.27
N ILE A 35 1.96 5.89 11.60
CA ILE A 35 2.40 7.04 10.81
C ILE A 35 2.87 6.60 9.42
N ALA A 36 3.73 5.58 9.33
CA ALA A 36 4.27 5.10 8.06
C ALA A 36 3.17 4.58 7.12
N THR A 37 2.21 3.82 7.67
CA THR A 37 1.07 3.29 6.91
C THR A 37 0.11 4.40 6.49
N SER A 38 -0.14 5.39 7.34
CA SER A 38 -0.96 6.56 7.01
C SER A 38 -0.36 7.39 5.88
N ILE A 39 0.96 7.66 5.92
CA ILE A 39 1.67 8.37 4.85
C ILE A 39 1.58 7.58 3.54
N THR A 40 1.84 6.28 3.60
CA THR A 40 1.78 5.41 2.41
C THR A 40 0.38 5.40 1.79
N ALA A 41 -0.66 5.29 2.62
CA ALA A 41 -2.05 5.34 2.17
C ALA A 41 -2.41 6.68 1.53
N PHE A 42 -1.94 7.79 2.12
CA PHE A 42 -2.17 9.12 1.57
C PHE A 42 -1.49 9.32 0.21
N ILE A 43 -0.25 8.85 0.04
CA ILE A 43 0.45 8.89 -1.25
C ILE A 43 -0.31 8.06 -2.30
N ALA A 44 -0.74 6.85 -1.94
CA ALA A 44 -1.53 6.00 -2.83
C ALA A 44 -2.84 6.66 -3.25
N PHE A 45 -3.51 7.35 -2.32
CA PHE A 45 -4.72 8.13 -2.61
C PHE A 45 -4.44 9.25 -3.64
N LEU A 46 -3.36 10.02 -3.46
CA LEU A 46 -2.99 11.09 -4.41
C LEU A 46 -2.67 10.54 -5.81
N LEU A 47 -1.94 9.43 -5.89
CA LEU A 47 -1.64 8.77 -7.17
C LEU A 47 -2.91 8.28 -7.86
N ASN A 48 -3.82 7.66 -7.10
CA ASN A 48 -5.12 7.25 -7.63
C ASN A 48 -5.93 8.45 -8.13
N LEU A 49 -5.98 9.54 -7.36
CA LEU A 49 -6.67 10.75 -7.76
C LEU A 49 -6.07 11.36 -9.04
N ALA A 50 -4.75 11.43 -9.15
CA ALA A 50 -4.05 11.91 -10.33
C ALA A 50 -4.33 11.02 -11.56
N SER A 51 -4.28 9.70 -11.39
CA SER A 51 -4.59 8.75 -12.46
C SER A 51 -6.05 8.86 -12.93
N ALA A 52 -7.00 9.02 -11.99
CA ALA A 52 -8.41 9.16 -12.30
C ALA A 52 -8.69 10.49 -13.02
N TYR A 53 -8.03 11.57 -12.60
CA TYR A 53 -8.11 12.86 -13.29
C TYR A 53 -7.56 12.77 -14.71
N TRP A 54 -6.39 12.14 -14.89
CA TRP A 54 -5.78 11.94 -16.20
C TRP A 54 -6.68 11.13 -17.12
N LEU A 55 -7.21 10.01 -16.63
CA LEU A 55 -8.10 9.14 -17.38
C LEU A 55 -9.37 9.88 -17.81
N LYS A 56 -9.97 10.66 -16.90
CA LYS A 56 -11.15 11.50 -17.19
C LYS A 56 -10.86 12.64 -18.17
N LYS A 57 -9.64 13.18 -18.17
CA LYS A 57 -9.20 14.19 -19.15
C LYS A 57 -9.07 13.56 -20.54
N VAL A 58 -8.37 12.43 -20.64
CA VAL A 58 -8.23 11.69 -21.90
C VAL A 58 -9.59 11.29 -22.48
N GLU A 59 -10.53 10.85 -21.63
CA GLU A 59 -11.88 10.49 -22.06
C GLU A 59 -12.66 11.68 -22.65
N LYS A 60 -12.46 12.89 -22.10
CA LYS A 60 -13.08 14.11 -22.63
C LYS A 60 -12.42 14.63 -23.90
N ASP A 61 -11.11 14.44 -24.06
CA ASP A 61 -10.37 14.90 -25.24
C ASP A 61 -10.51 13.94 -26.44
N CYS A 62 -11.07 12.73 -26.23
CA CYS A 62 -11.33 11.72 -27.27
C CYS A 62 -12.76 11.73 -27.87
N ILE A 63 -13.62 12.65 -27.43
CA ILE A 63 -14.99 12.87 -27.93
C ILE A 63 -15.01 14.19 -28.72
#